data_AF-A0A9X7IQ40-F1
#
_entry.id   AF-A0A9X7IQ40-F1
#
_cell.length_a   1.000
_cell.length_b   1.000
_cell.length_c   1.000
_cell.angle_alpha   90.00
_cell.angle_beta   90.00
_cell.angle_gamma   90.00
#
_symmetry.space_group_name_H-M   'P 1'
#
loop_
_entity.id
_entity.type
_entity.pdbx_description
1 polymer ?
#
loop_
_entity_poly.entity_id
_entity_poly.type
_entity_poly.pdbx_seq_one_letter_code
_entity_poly.pdbx_strand_id
1 'polypeptide(L)'
;MSAEVIFAIARHDGTGANAPVRDRAELLAMDGVLLLRDAAGRETPCDGTYVAAVISSMPVLHEIRAGEDTRINCSPDIAAELPFVLQPVPAGGDPCGCYAEVNDVPWMAYPTLHQGSVMLPMCEETEPQVETLWAEHYVGEGDDNPLTGDTTIGLATPSAVVEFSRHDNGGIDSSFGVSVRPVDSIVDVLVDWLLNSDVLRGLWAGDSAPSLPVRLFEDAAVAQNHQASWEARIENEWGGSYISWASLQLHLPGDVIEQVRVALSKRDPQ
;
A
#
# COMPACT_ATOMS: atom_id res chain seq x y z
N MET A 1 34.52 2.96 -19.68
CA MET A 1 33.55 2.13 -18.95
C MET A 1 32.23 2.21 -19.71
N SER A 2 31.46 1.14 -19.81
CA SER A 2 30.18 1.13 -20.53
C SER A 2 29.07 1.62 -19.61
N ALA A 3 28.15 2.43 -20.13
CA ALA A 3 26.94 2.81 -19.41
C ALA A 3 26.11 1.56 -19.04
N GLU A 4 25.65 1.49 -17.79
CA GLU A 4 24.83 0.39 -17.27
C GLU A 4 23.36 0.81 -17.25
N VAL A 5 22.46 -0.03 -17.75
CA VAL A 5 21.02 0.20 -17.65
C VAL A 5 20.56 -0.16 -16.24
N ILE A 6 20.10 0.83 -15.48
CA ILE A 6 19.67 0.67 -14.09
C ILE A 6 18.14 0.62 -13.94
N PHE A 7 17.43 1.19 -14.91
CA PHE A 7 15.97 1.18 -14.99
C PHE A 7 15.56 1.19 -16.46
N ALA A 8 14.59 0.37 -16.83
CA ALA A 8 14.00 0.35 -18.15
C ALA A 8 12.49 0.20 -18.02
N ILE A 9 11.74 1.01 -18.77
CA ILE A 9 10.30 0.91 -18.91
C ILE A 9 9.95 0.70 -20.38
N ALA A 10 9.10 -0.27 -20.66
CA ALA A 10 8.60 -0.59 -21.99
C ALA A 10 7.07 -0.64 -21.95
N ARG A 11 6.44 -0.13 -23.01
CA ARG A 11 4.99 -0.16 -23.20
C ARG A 11 4.70 -0.99 -24.44
N HIS A 12 3.73 -1.90 -24.35
CA HIS A 12 3.44 -2.89 -25.39
C HIS A 12 2.07 -2.68 -26.03
N ASP A 13 1.96 -3.01 -27.33
CA ASP A 13 0.70 -3.05 -28.05
C ASP A 13 0.02 -4.43 -27.87
N GLY A 14 -0.86 -4.52 -26.89
CA GLY A 14 -1.60 -5.74 -26.54
C GLY A 14 -0.99 -6.49 -25.36
N THR A 15 -1.59 -7.63 -25.00
CA THR A 15 -1.23 -8.39 -23.79
C THR A 15 -0.33 -9.59 -24.10
N GLY A 16 0.52 -9.94 -23.14
CA GLY A 16 1.29 -11.20 -23.12
C GLY A 16 2.75 -11.05 -23.55
N ALA A 17 3.59 -12.00 -23.14
CA ALA A 17 5.05 -11.89 -23.20
C ALA A 17 5.64 -11.46 -24.55
N ASN A 18 4.98 -11.82 -25.67
CA ASN A 18 5.42 -11.54 -27.04
C ASN A 18 4.78 -10.29 -27.67
N ALA A 19 4.04 -9.48 -26.92
CA ALA A 19 3.43 -8.25 -27.43
C ALA A 19 4.52 -7.29 -27.95
N PRO A 20 4.35 -6.70 -29.15
CA PRO A 20 5.34 -5.80 -29.73
C PRO A 20 5.52 -4.55 -28.85
N VAL A 21 6.78 -4.13 -28.68
CA VAL A 21 7.12 -2.91 -27.94
C VAL A 21 6.72 -1.70 -28.77
N ARG A 22 5.84 -0.86 -28.21
CA ARG A 22 5.39 0.40 -28.78
C ARG A 22 6.31 1.56 -28.44
N ASP A 23 6.72 1.61 -27.18
CA ASP A 23 7.57 2.66 -26.62
C ASP A 23 8.52 2.08 -25.57
N ARG A 24 9.72 2.66 -25.46
CA ARG A 24 10.76 2.23 -24.51
C ARG A 24 11.60 3.42 -24.09
N ALA A 25 11.85 3.51 -22.79
CA ALA A 25 12.82 4.43 -22.22
C ALA A 25 13.71 3.69 -21.23
N GLU A 26 14.99 4.05 -21.22
CA GLU A 26 15.97 3.52 -20.27
C GLU A 26 16.66 4.65 -19.54
N LEU A 27 16.94 4.42 -18.26
CA LEU A 27 17.84 5.24 -17.48
C LEU A 27 19.15 4.47 -17.32
N LEU A 28 20.25 5.13 -17.69
CA LEU A 28 21.59 4.58 -17.60
C LEU A 28 22.45 5.34 -16.60
N ALA A 29 23.33 4.62 -15.91
CA ALA A 29 24.39 5.19 -15.09
C ALA A 29 25.73 5.13 -15.81
N MET A 30 26.44 6.27 -15.90
CA MET A 30 27.78 6.37 -16.49
C MET A 30 28.59 7.46 -15.78
N ASP A 31 29.71 7.08 -15.16
CA ASP A 31 30.68 8.01 -14.56
C ASP A 31 30.05 9.05 -13.60
N GLY A 32 29.04 8.64 -12.82
CA GLY A 32 28.33 9.51 -11.86
C GLY A 32 27.26 10.42 -12.50
N VAL A 33 26.99 10.27 -13.79
CA VAL A 33 25.93 10.95 -14.53
C VAL A 33 24.82 9.95 -14.88
N LEU A 34 23.59 10.43 -14.88
CA LEU A 34 22.43 9.68 -15.37
C LEU A 34 22.10 10.11 -16.81
N LEU A 35 21.84 9.15 -17.68
CA LEU A 35 21.48 9.36 -19.09
C LEU A 35 20.12 8.73 -19.36
N LEU A 36 19.21 9.47 -19.99
CA LEU A 36 17.98 8.95 -20.57
C LEU A 36 18.27 8.46 -21.98
N ARG A 37 17.97 7.19 -22.28
CA ARG A 37 17.95 6.66 -23.64
C ARG A 37 16.51 6.49 -24.11
N ASP A 38 16.17 7.15 -25.22
CA ASP A 38 14.85 7.06 -25.84
C ASP A 38 14.72 5.82 -26.75
N ALA A 39 13.51 5.59 -27.29
CA ALA A 39 13.23 4.48 -28.20
C ALA A 39 14.06 4.51 -29.51
N ALA A 40 14.61 5.67 -29.89
CA ALA A 40 15.51 5.80 -31.05
C ALA A 40 16.97 5.52 -30.68
N GLY A 41 17.27 5.20 -29.42
CA GLY A 41 18.61 4.96 -28.90
C GLY A 41 19.40 6.25 -28.65
N ARG A 42 18.75 7.42 -28.64
CA ARG A 42 19.42 8.70 -28.36
C ARG A 42 19.57 8.88 -26.86
N GLU A 43 20.79 9.16 -26.44
CA GLU A 43 21.15 9.36 -25.04
C GLU A 43 21.22 10.85 -24.72
N THR A 44 20.52 11.28 -23.67
CA THR A 44 20.49 12.66 -23.19
C THR A 44 20.80 12.70 -21.70
N PRO A 45 21.73 13.56 -21.23
CA PRO A 45 21.97 13.72 -19.80
C PRO A 45 20.70 14.16 -19.05
N CYS A 46 20.48 13.54 -17.89
CA CYS A 46 19.41 13.91 -16.97
C CYS A 46 19.87 15.02 -16.02
N ASP A 47 18.91 15.83 -15.58
CA ASP A 47 19.15 16.83 -14.54
C ASP A 47 19.15 16.15 -13.16
N GLY A 48 20.35 15.84 -12.66
CA GLY A 48 20.56 15.26 -11.33
C GLY A 48 21.14 13.85 -11.35
N THR A 49 21.51 13.37 -10.16
CA THR A 49 22.17 12.07 -9.96
C THR A 49 21.35 11.12 -9.09
N TYR A 50 20.23 11.58 -8.54
CA TYR A 50 19.35 10.77 -7.71
C TYR A 50 18.28 10.11 -8.58
N VAL A 51 18.28 8.79 -8.63
CA VAL A 51 17.50 7.98 -9.57
C VAL A 51 16.00 8.22 -9.44
N ALA A 52 15.45 8.16 -8.23
CA ALA A 52 14.02 8.36 -7.98
C ALA A 52 13.56 9.75 -8.45
N ALA A 53 14.30 10.81 -8.14
CA ALA A 53 13.97 12.16 -8.60
C ALA A 53 14.00 12.29 -10.13
N VAL A 54 14.97 11.66 -10.81
CA VAL A 54 15.02 11.66 -12.28
C VAL A 54 13.80 10.94 -12.85
N ILE A 55 13.47 9.75 -12.34
CA ILE A 55 12.29 9.00 -12.79
C ILE A 55 11.02 9.84 -12.57
N SER A 56 10.81 10.41 -11.38
CA SER A 56 9.64 11.26 -11.06
C SER A 56 9.57 12.56 -11.87
N SER A 57 10.69 13.07 -12.40
CA SER A 57 10.69 14.30 -13.20
C SER A 57 10.30 14.07 -14.68
N MET A 58 10.30 12.82 -15.14
CA MET A 58 10.14 12.48 -16.55
C MET A 58 8.93 11.58 -16.77
N PRO A 59 7.82 12.07 -17.35
CA PRO A 59 6.61 11.29 -17.59
C PRO A 59 6.85 9.96 -18.30
N VAL A 60 7.80 9.93 -19.24
CA VAL A 60 8.15 8.71 -19.99
C VAL A 60 8.66 7.58 -19.09
N LEU A 61 9.26 7.91 -17.94
CA LEU A 61 9.85 6.96 -16.99
C LEU A 61 8.90 6.52 -15.87
N HIS A 62 7.91 7.34 -15.48
CA HIS A 62 7.06 7.06 -14.31
C HIS A 62 5.56 6.88 -14.60
N GLU A 63 5.03 7.38 -15.73
CA GLU A 63 3.59 7.29 -15.99
C GLU A 63 3.19 5.87 -16.37
N ILE A 64 2.26 5.32 -15.58
CA ILE A 64 1.60 4.04 -15.82
C ILE A 64 0.17 4.34 -16.24
N ARG A 65 -0.13 4.20 -17.53
CA ARG A 65 -1.42 4.61 -18.09
C ARG A 65 -2.38 3.43 -18.18
N ALA A 66 -3.65 3.70 -17.90
CA ALA A 66 -4.69 2.69 -18.04
C ALA A 66 -4.79 2.16 -19.49
N GLY A 67 -4.92 0.84 -19.62
CA GLY A 67 -5.01 0.15 -20.91
C GLY A 67 -3.68 -0.09 -21.64
N GLU A 68 -2.54 0.27 -21.04
CA GLU A 68 -1.21 -0.06 -21.56
C GLU A 68 -0.62 -1.26 -20.82
N ASP A 69 -0.05 -2.23 -21.56
CA ASP A 69 0.79 -3.28 -20.96
C ASP A 69 2.19 -2.68 -20.73
N THR A 70 2.49 -2.36 -19.47
CA THR A 70 3.74 -1.71 -19.06
C THR A 70 4.66 -2.70 -18.35
N ARG A 71 5.92 -2.78 -18.77
CA ARG A 71 6.93 -3.64 -18.14
C ARG A 71 8.14 -2.82 -17.71
N ILE A 72 8.57 -3.05 -16.47
CA ILE A 72 9.66 -2.33 -15.82
C ILE A 72 10.70 -3.34 -15.38
N ASN A 73 11.95 -3.11 -15.76
CA ASN A 73 13.10 -3.87 -15.30
C ASN A 73 14.07 -2.93 -14.58
N CYS A 74 14.39 -3.21 -13.33
CA CYS A 74 15.28 -2.38 -12.54
C CYS A 74 15.92 -3.16 -11.38
N SER A 75 16.97 -2.58 -10.77
CA SER A 75 17.57 -3.17 -9.56
C SER A 75 16.57 -3.20 -8.39
N PRO A 76 16.73 -4.13 -7.42
CA PRO A 76 15.87 -4.19 -6.23
C PRO A 76 15.79 -2.88 -5.44
N ASP A 77 16.89 -2.14 -5.34
CA ASP A 77 16.95 -0.86 -4.63
C ASP A 77 16.04 0.19 -5.28
N ILE A 78 15.96 0.19 -6.62
CA ILE A 78 15.05 1.09 -7.35
C ILE A 78 13.61 0.60 -7.22
N ALA A 79 13.38 -0.72 -7.34
CA ALA A 79 12.05 -1.33 -7.17
C ALA A 79 11.43 -0.97 -5.82
N ALA A 80 12.25 -0.91 -4.76
CA ALA A 80 11.81 -0.55 -3.41
C ALA A 80 11.23 0.87 -3.32
N GLU A 81 11.71 1.81 -4.15
CA GLU A 81 11.24 3.21 -4.13
C GLU A 81 10.11 3.51 -5.12
N LEU A 82 9.76 2.57 -6.02
CA LEU A 82 8.71 2.77 -7.01
C LEU A 82 7.34 3.21 -6.47
N PRO A 83 6.88 2.82 -5.26
CA PRO A 83 5.63 3.33 -4.70
C PRO A 83 5.61 4.86 -4.54
N PHE A 84 6.77 5.52 -4.43
CA PHE A 84 6.86 6.98 -4.30
C PHE A 84 7.12 7.68 -5.64
N VAL A 85 7.39 6.90 -6.68
CA VAL A 85 7.96 7.40 -7.93
C VAL A 85 7.01 7.21 -9.10
N LEU A 86 6.37 6.04 -9.20
CA LEU A 86 5.44 5.74 -10.28
C LEU A 86 4.14 6.54 -10.14
N GLN A 87 3.68 7.08 -11.25
CA GLN A 87 2.43 7.84 -11.30
C GLN A 87 1.39 7.07 -12.12
N PRO A 88 0.34 6.54 -11.47
CA PRO A 88 -0.80 6.02 -12.20
C PRO A 88 -1.57 7.15 -12.91
N VAL A 89 -1.94 6.90 -14.17
CA VAL A 89 -2.73 7.80 -15.01
C VAL A 89 -3.99 7.07 -15.46
N PRO A 90 -5.06 7.11 -14.64
CA PRO A 90 -6.28 6.36 -14.90
C PRO A 90 -7.08 6.91 -16.09
N ALA A 91 -7.80 6.01 -16.78
CA ALA A 91 -8.75 6.38 -17.81
C ALA A 91 -10.15 6.44 -17.20
N GLY A 92 -10.82 7.59 -17.30
CA GLY A 92 -12.19 7.73 -16.78
C GLY A 92 -12.32 7.74 -15.25
N GLY A 93 -11.21 7.88 -14.51
CA GLY A 93 -11.20 8.04 -13.05
C GLY A 93 -11.13 6.74 -12.24
N ASP A 94 -11.15 5.57 -12.88
CA ASP A 94 -10.90 4.30 -12.20
C ASP A 94 -9.38 4.05 -12.07
N PRO A 95 -8.81 4.15 -10.85
CA PRO A 95 -7.38 3.91 -10.64
C PRO A 95 -6.98 2.48 -10.98
N CYS A 96 -7.85 1.49 -10.74
CA CYS A 96 -7.55 0.08 -10.88
C CYS A 96 -7.33 -0.36 -12.34
N GLY A 97 -7.47 0.54 -13.32
CA GLY A 97 -7.13 0.29 -14.72
C GLY A 97 -5.63 0.39 -15.05
N CYS A 98 -4.81 0.92 -14.13
CA CYS A 98 -3.36 1.07 -14.32
C CYS A 98 -2.61 -0.18 -13.84
N TYR A 99 -1.91 -0.84 -14.75
CA TYR A 99 -1.14 -2.06 -14.49
C TYR A 99 0.29 -1.95 -14.99
N ALA A 100 1.22 -2.56 -14.25
CA ALA A 100 2.58 -2.75 -14.69
C ALA A 100 3.12 -4.09 -14.19
N GLU A 101 4.10 -4.65 -14.88
CA GLU A 101 4.92 -5.75 -14.39
C GLU A 101 6.31 -5.20 -14.05
N VAL A 102 6.70 -5.25 -12.78
CA VAL A 102 8.01 -4.79 -12.30
C VAL A 102 8.83 -6.00 -11.92
N ASN A 103 9.92 -6.28 -12.64
CA ASN A 103 10.77 -7.45 -12.41
C ASN A 103 9.94 -8.75 -12.31
N ASP A 104 9.02 -8.96 -13.27
CA ASP A 104 8.09 -10.09 -13.32
C ASP A 104 7.04 -10.16 -12.18
N VAL A 105 6.95 -9.12 -11.34
CA VAL A 105 5.92 -8.99 -10.30
C VAL A 105 4.78 -8.11 -10.81
N PRO A 106 3.50 -8.51 -10.69
CA PRO A 106 2.37 -7.68 -11.10
C PRO A 106 2.14 -6.55 -10.09
N TRP A 107 1.91 -5.34 -10.61
CA TRP A 107 1.61 -4.14 -9.86
C TRP A 107 0.33 -3.52 -10.41
N MET A 108 -0.46 -2.93 -9.52
CA MET A 108 -1.64 -2.16 -9.89
C MET A 108 -1.74 -0.88 -9.08
N ALA A 109 -2.54 0.05 -9.56
CA ALA A 109 -2.82 1.28 -8.82
C ALA A 109 -3.96 1.08 -7.82
N TYR A 110 -3.72 1.52 -6.58
CA TYR A 110 -4.71 1.51 -5.50
C TYR A 110 -5.14 2.93 -5.17
N PRO A 111 -6.43 3.17 -4.89
CA PRO A 111 -6.93 4.48 -4.49
C PRO A 111 -6.36 4.91 -3.12
N THR A 112 -6.04 6.18 -2.98
CA THR A 112 -5.70 6.80 -1.69
C THR A 112 -6.86 7.66 -1.18
N LEU A 113 -6.92 7.90 0.14
CA LEU A 113 -7.98 8.72 0.75
C LEU A 113 -8.03 10.17 0.25
N HIS A 114 -6.90 10.73 -0.19
CA HIS A 114 -6.76 12.15 -0.52
C HIS A 114 -6.90 12.46 -2.01
N GLN A 115 -7.71 11.67 -2.74
CA GLN A 115 -7.93 11.82 -4.19
C GLN A 115 -6.63 11.64 -4.98
N GLY A 116 -6.15 10.40 -5.00
CA GLY A 116 -5.03 9.97 -5.81
C GLY A 116 -5.00 8.45 -5.92
N SER A 117 -3.95 7.93 -6.55
CA SER A 117 -3.65 6.51 -6.52
C SER A 117 -2.15 6.30 -6.52
N VAL A 118 -1.74 5.12 -6.06
CA VAL A 118 -0.34 4.72 -5.95
C VAL A 118 -0.16 3.34 -6.54
N MET A 119 0.94 3.13 -7.28
CA MET A 119 1.30 1.82 -7.78
C MET A 119 1.91 0.98 -6.66
N LEU A 120 1.36 -0.19 -6.40
CA LEU A 120 1.89 -1.15 -5.42
C LEU A 120 1.95 -2.55 -6.03
N PRO A 121 2.84 -3.44 -5.54
CA PRO A 121 2.80 -4.84 -5.91
C PRO A 121 1.44 -5.45 -5.50
N MET A 122 0.92 -6.36 -6.32
CA MET A 122 -0.41 -6.92 -6.19
C MET A 122 -0.36 -8.35 -5.62
N CYS A 123 -1.20 -8.65 -4.62
CA CYS A 123 -1.45 -10.02 -4.18
C CYS A 123 -2.67 -10.60 -4.92
N GLU A 124 -3.75 -9.84 -4.94
CA GLU A 124 -4.99 -10.08 -5.70
C GLU A 124 -5.52 -8.75 -6.25
N GLU A 125 -6.53 -8.80 -7.13
CA GLU A 125 -7.05 -7.60 -7.83
C GLU A 125 -7.58 -6.49 -6.90
N THR A 126 -7.77 -6.76 -5.62
CA THR A 126 -8.29 -5.81 -4.63
C THR A 126 -7.36 -5.56 -3.46
N GLU A 127 -6.22 -6.27 -3.37
CA GLU A 127 -5.35 -6.23 -2.20
C GLU A 127 -3.87 -6.10 -2.60
N PRO A 128 -3.16 -5.06 -2.10
CA PRO A 128 -1.74 -4.92 -2.32
C PRO A 128 -0.99 -6.04 -1.60
N GLN A 129 0.10 -6.49 -2.17
CA GLN A 129 1.00 -7.39 -1.49
C GLN A 129 1.69 -6.67 -0.34
N VAL A 130 1.61 -7.27 0.86
CA VAL A 130 2.34 -6.86 2.05
C VAL A 130 3.42 -7.91 2.33
N GLU A 131 4.65 -7.66 1.86
CA GLU A 131 5.80 -8.57 1.98
C GLU A 131 6.14 -8.90 3.43
N THR A 132 6.10 -7.89 4.31
CA THR A 132 6.29 -8.08 5.75
C THR A 132 5.10 -7.50 6.49
N LEU A 133 4.17 -8.37 6.85
CA LEU A 133 2.99 -8.05 7.62
C LEU A 133 3.36 -7.71 9.08
N TRP A 134 2.84 -6.61 9.63
CA TRP A 134 3.09 -6.20 11.01
C TRP A 134 1.87 -6.40 11.90
N ALA A 135 0.70 -5.99 11.43
CA ALA A 135 -0.54 -6.16 12.17
C ALA A 135 -1.75 -6.18 11.22
N GLU A 136 -2.80 -6.88 11.67
CA GLU A 136 -4.11 -6.95 11.03
C GLU A 136 -5.18 -6.66 12.07
N HIS A 137 -6.16 -5.86 11.72
CA HIS A 137 -7.26 -5.50 12.59
C HIS A 137 -8.58 -5.60 11.84
N TYR A 138 -9.51 -6.34 12.41
CA TYR A 138 -10.84 -6.59 11.86
C TYR A 138 -11.89 -6.03 12.80
N VAL A 139 -12.92 -5.41 12.24
CA VAL A 139 -14.08 -4.88 12.96
C VAL A 139 -15.37 -5.28 12.27
N GLY A 140 -16.44 -5.42 13.04
CA GLY A 140 -17.77 -5.52 12.47
C GLY A 140 -18.88 -5.10 13.42
N GLU A 141 -19.99 -4.68 12.82
CA GLU A 141 -21.21 -4.27 13.51
C GLU A 141 -22.44 -4.76 12.73
N GLY A 142 -23.33 -5.52 13.39
CA GLY A 142 -24.58 -6.05 12.83
C GLY A 142 -24.67 -7.58 12.85
N ASP A 143 -25.85 -8.12 12.52
CA ASP A 143 -26.13 -9.56 12.62
C ASP A 143 -26.25 -10.21 11.22
N ASP A 144 -27.24 -9.80 10.41
CA ASP A 144 -27.59 -10.49 9.16
C ASP A 144 -26.75 -10.06 7.94
N ASN A 145 -26.32 -8.79 7.92
CA ASN A 145 -25.48 -8.18 6.88
C ASN A 145 -24.61 -7.12 7.55
N PRO A 146 -23.61 -7.54 8.33
CA PRO A 146 -22.85 -6.61 9.14
C PRO A 146 -22.05 -5.65 8.28
N LEU A 147 -21.91 -4.44 8.78
CA LEU A 147 -20.83 -3.56 8.35
C LEU A 147 -19.54 -4.21 8.81
N THR A 148 -18.62 -4.48 7.90
CA THR A 148 -17.30 -5.00 8.26
C THR A 148 -16.21 -4.10 7.73
N GLY A 149 -15.09 -4.13 8.43
CA GLY A 149 -13.90 -3.42 8.04
C GLY A 149 -12.67 -4.21 8.43
N ASP A 150 -11.67 -4.17 7.57
CA ASP A 150 -10.36 -4.72 7.84
C ASP A 150 -9.29 -3.68 7.51
N THR A 151 -8.21 -3.72 8.28
CA THR A 151 -7.04 -2.88 8.05
C THR A 151 -5.79 -3.64 8.39
N THR A 152 -4.82 -3.51 7.50
CA THR A 152 -3.56 -4.22 7.54
C THR A 152 -2.43 -3.22 7.38
N ILE A 153 -1.36 -3.39 8.16
CA ILE A 153 -0.16 -2.57 8.04
C ILE A 153 1.10 -3.43 7.95
N GLY A 154 2.01 -3.02 7.07
CA GLY A 154 3.28 -3.69 6.87
C GLY A 154 4.09 -3.09 5.74
N LEU A 155 5.11 -3.80 5.29
CA LEU A 155 5.94 -3.38 4.17
C LEU A 155 5.36 -3.87 2.85
N ALA A 156 5.04 -2.96 1.92
CA ALA A 156 4.75 -3.31 0.53
C ALA A 156 6.05 -3.56 -0.26
N THR A 157 7.08 -2.80 0.08
CA THR A 157 8.45 -2.96 -0.41
C THR A 157 9.41 -2.70 0.76
N PRO A 158 10.72 -2.99 0.63
CA PRO A 158 11.70 -2.68 1.67
C PRO A 158 11.77 -1.20 2.10
N SER A 159 11.30 -0.26 1.27
CA SER A 159 11.32 1.18 1.55
C SER A 159 9.94 1.80 1.78
N ALA A 160 8.84 1.05 1.61
CA ALA A 160 7.48 1.58 1.70
C ALA A 160 6.61 0.80 2.68
N VAL A 161 6.14 1.48 3.73
CA VAL A 161 5.03 0.98 4.56
C VAL A 161 3.72 1.25 3.83
N VAL A 162 2.86 0.25 3.78
CA VAL A 162 1.47 0.37 3.35
C VAL A 162 0.54 0.12 4.53
N GLU A 163 -0.44 1.00 4.69
CA GLU A 163 -1.69 0.70 5.37
C GLU A 163 -2.72 0.43 4.28
N PHE A 164 -3.27 -0.77 4.25
CA PHE A 164 -4.38 -1.15 3.39
C PHE A 164 -5.64 -1.28 4.25
N SER A 165 -6.79 -0.91 3.71
CA SER A 165 -8.06 -1.19 4.39
C SER A 165 -9.16 -1.44 3.39
N ARG A 166 -10.10 -2.29 3.79
CA ARG A 166 -11.35 -2.55 3.08
C ARG A 166 -12.52 -2.35 4.03
N HIS A 167 -13.62 -1.88 3.46
CA HIS A 167 -14.90 -1.73 4.14
C HIS A 167 -15.98 -2.40 3.28
N ASP A 168 -16.76 -3.29 3.89
CA ASP A 168 -17.95 -3.89 3.29
C ASP A 168 -19.21 -3.35 4.01
N ASN A 169 -20.14 -2.81 3.23
CA ASN A 169 -21.35 -2.18 3.71
C ASN A 169 -22.52 -3.17 3.70
N GLY A 170 -22.37 -4.28 4.41
CA GLY A 170 -23.40 -5.32 4.52
C GLY A 170 -23.80 -5.92 3.17
N GLY A 171 -22.84 -6.13 2.27
CA GLY A 171 -23.04 -6.73 0.95
C GLY A 171 -23.72 -5.83 -0.09
N ILE A 172 -23.95 -4.54 0.22
CA ILE A 172 -24.51 -3.57 -0.72
C ILE A 172 -23.42 -3.04 -1.66
N ASP A 173 -22.34 -2.55 -1.07
CA ASP A 173 -21.13 -2.11 -1.75
C ASP A 173 -19.92 -2.37 -0.86
N SER A 174 -18.73 -2.25 -1.46
CA SER A 174 -17.47 -2.30 -0.74
C SER A 174 -16.52 -1.26 -1.30
N SER A 175 -15.61 -0.81 -0.45
CA SER A 175 -14.56 0.11 -0.81
C SER A 175 -13.25 -0.34 -0.19
N PHE A 176 -12.16 0.03 -0.81
CA PHE A 176 -10.83 -0.19 -0.28
C PHE A 176 -9.95 1.02 -0.58
N GLY A 177 -8.84 1.11 0.13
CA GLY A 177 -7.90 2.20 -0.03
C GLY A 177 -6.56 1.86 0.59
N VAL A 178 -5.59 2.71 0.28
CA VAL A 178 -4.25 2.62 0.84
C VAL A 178 -3.72 3.97 1.31
N SER A 179 -2.78 3.90 2.24
CA SER A 179 -1.85 4.97 2.58
C SER A 179 -0.43 4.41 2.51
N VAL A 180 0.50 5.18 1.95
CA VAL A 180 1.89 4.77 1.78
C VAL A 180 2.81 5.81 2.39
N ARG A 181 3.83 5.37 3.13
CA ARG A 181 4.83 6.24 3.74
C ARG A 181 6.22 5.58 3.76
N PRO A 182 7.31 6.36 3.78
CA PRO A 182 8.66 5.82 3.96
C PRO A 182 8.83 5.07 5.29
N VAL A 183 9.77 4.13 5.32
CA VAL A 183 10.10 3.33 6.51
C VAL A 183 11.16 4.04 7.35
N ASP A 184 10.75 5.00 8.18
CA ASP A 184 11.68 5.70 9.09
C ASP A 184 11.81 4.98 10.45
N SER A 185 10.71 4.43 10.96
CA SER A 185 10.62 3.79 12.28
C SER A 185 9.40 2.88 12.36
N ILE A 186 9.60 1.56 12.48
CA ILE A 186 8.50 0.59 12.64
C ILE A 186 7.66 0.94 13.87
N VAL A 187 8.31 1.32 14.97
CA VAL A 187 7.66 1.63 16.24
C VAL A 187 6.74 2.84 16.08
N ASP A 188 7.24 3.95 15.56
CA ASP A 188 6.43 5.17 15.44
C ASP A 188 5.28 4.99 14.45
N VAL A 189 5.53 4.30 13.34
CA VAL A 189 4.49 4.04 12.33
C VAL A 189 3.39 3.14 12.88
N LEU A 190 3.73 2.06 13.61
CA LEU A 190 2.72 1.21 14.21
C LEU A 190 1.95 1.91 15.33
N VAL A 191 2.63 2.73 16.14
CA VAL A 191 1.98 3.57 17.16
C VAL A 191 0.97 4.51 16.51
N ASP A 192 1.35 5.19 15.44
CA ASP A 192 0.44 6.09 14.71
C ASP A 192 -0.77 5.33 14.16
N TRP A 193 -0.55 4.16 13.56
CA TRP A 193 -1.64 3.31 13.04
C TRP A 193 -2.56 2.77 14.14
N LEU A 194 -2.01 2.41 15.31
CA LEU A 194 -2.80 1.93 16.45
C LEU A 194 -3.74 3.01 17.00
N LEU A 195 -3.25 4.25 17.03
CA LEU A 195 -3.98 5.42 17.50
C LEU A 195 -4.92 5.98 16.44
N ASN A 196 -4.59 5.79 15.16
CA ASN A 196 -5.29 6.43 14.05
C ASN A 196 -5.15 5.61 12.75
N SER A 197 -5.98 4.57 12.60
CA SER A 197 -6.09 3.79 11.36
C SER A 197 -6.85 4.60 10.30
N ASP A 198 -6.15 5.60 9.74
CA ASP A 198 -6.71 6.65 8.88
C ASP A 198 -7.50 6.08 7.71
N VAL A 199 -6.97 5.05 7.04
CA VAL A 199 -7.58 4.48 5.84
C VAL A 199 -8.92 3.86 6.17
N LEU A 200 -8.96 2.94 7.13
CA LEU A 200 -10.21 2.30 7.56
C LEU A 200 -11.23 3.33 8.02
N ARG A 201 -10.81 4.31 8.83
CA ARG A 201 -11.69 5.38 9.32
C ARG A 201 -12.24 6.24 8.20
N GLY A 202 -11.44 6.52 7.17
CA GLY A 202 -11.85 7.30 6.01
C GLY A 202 -12.84 6.56 5.10
N LEU A 203 -12.78 5.23 5.07
CA LEU A 203 -13.70 4.38 4.30
C LEU A 203 -14.99 4.07 5.06
N TRP A 204 -14.95 4.07 6.39
CA TRP A 204 -16.06 3.65 7.22
C TRP A 204 -17.30 4.55 7.03
N ALA A 205 -18.38 3.97 6.52
CA ALA A 205 -19.63 4.68 6.25
C ALA A 205 -20.70 4.46 7.34
N GLY A 206 -20.34 3.87 8.48
CA GLY A 206 -21.25 3.65 9.62
C GLY A 206 -21.50 4.90 10.47
N ASP A 207 -22.57 4.85 11.28
CA ASP A 207 -22.95 5.93 12.21
C ASP A 207 -22.00 6.06 13.42
N SER A 208 -21.15 5.05 13.64
CA SER A 208 -20.13 4.95 14.68
C SER A 208 -18.73 5.10 14.08
N ALA A 209 -17.73 5.47 14.88
CA ALA A 209 -16.34 5.28 14.47
C ALA A 209 -15.95 3.81 14.67
N PRO A 210 -15.17 3.19 13.76
CA PRO A 210 -14.69 1.84 13.97
C PRO A 210 -13.84 1.81 15.25
N SER A 211 -13.96 0.73 16.01
CA SER A 211 -13.17 0.56 17.23
C SER A 211 -11.68 0.63 16.90
N LEU A 212 -10.91 1.39 17.68
CA LEU A 212 -9.47 1.51 17.42
C LEU A 212 -8.72 0.27 17.94
N PRO A 213 -7.70 -0.21 17.22
CA PRO A 213 -6.93 -1.39 17.61
C PRO A 213 -6.11 -1.18 18.89
N VAL A 214 -5.84 0.06 19.32
CA VAL A 214 -5.10 0.35 20.56
C VAL A 214 -5.67 -0.37 21.79
N ARG A 215 -7.00 -0.54 21.89
CA ARG A 215 -7.63 -1.23 23.03
C ARG A 215 -7.35 -2.74 23.04
N LEU A 216 -7.19 -3.33 21.87
CA LEU A 216 -6.85 -4.74 21.71
C LEU A 216 -5.35 -4.98 21.80
N PHE A 217 -4.53 -3.95 21.58
CA PHE A 217 -3.07 -4.08 21.55
C PHE A 217 -2.49 -4.58 22.88
N GLU A 218 -2.99 -4.09 24.03
CA GLU A 218 -2.47 -4.52 25.34
C GLU A 218 -2.66 -6.03 25.57
N ASP A 219 -3.85 -6.54 25.24
CA ASP A 219 -4.17 -7.97 25.34
C ASP A 219 -3.38 -8.79 24.32
N ALA A 220 -3.29 -8.32 23.08
CA ALA A 220 -2.55 -9.01 22.02
C ALA A 220 -1.05 -9.06 22.35
N ALA A 221 -0.47 -8.00 22.93
CA ALA A 221 0.95 -7.92 23.23
C ALA A 221 1.42 -8.96 24.26
N VAL A 222 0.53 -9.43 25.14
CA VAL A 222 0.84 -10.46 26.15
C VAL A 222 0.31 -11.85 25.80
N ALA A 223 -0.52 -11.97 24.77
CA ALA A 223 -1.06 -13.24 24.31
C ALA A 223 0.01 -14.09 23.63
N GLN A 224 -0.02 -15.42 23.85
CA GLN A 224 0.99 -16.34 23.29
C GLN A 224 1.02 -16.34 21.75
N ASN A 225 -0.13 -16.12 21.12
CA ASN A 225 -0.31 -16.05 19.67
C ASN A 225 -0.37 -14.60 19.14
N HIS A 226 -0.03 -13.62 19.99
CA HIS A 226 -0.13 -12.19 19.70
C HIS A 226 -1.47 -11.73 19.11
N GLN A 227 -2.57 -12.29 19.62
CA GLN A 227 -3.92 -12.02 19.14
C GLN A 227 -4.84 -11.66 20.30
N ALA A 228 -5.73 -10.70 20.07
CA ALA A 228 -6.82 -10.38 20.96
C ALA A 228 -8.11 -10.13 20.18
N SER A 229 -9.24 -10.39 20.81
CA SER A 229 -10.54 -10.06 20.27
C SER A 229 -11.53 -9.72 21.37
N TRP A 230 -12.54 -8.93 21.03
CA TRP A 230 -13.69 -8.69 21.88
C TRP A 230 -14.97 -8.77 21.06
N GLU A 231 -16.07 -9.11 21.73
CA GLU A 231 -17.40 -9.15 21.17
C GLU A 231 -18.38 -8.60 22.22
N ALA A 232 -19.34 -7.79 21.79
CA ALA A 232 -20.44 -7.33 22.62
C ALA A 232 -21.76 -7.49 21.87
N ARG A 233 -22.77 -7.99 22.59
CA ARG A 233 -24.16 -7.92 22.14
C ARG A 233 -24.81 -6.69 22.76
N ILE A 234 -25.32 -5.81 21.90
CA ILE A 234 -25.96 -4.56 22.29
C ILE A 234 -27.47 -4.72 22.09
N GLU A 235 -28.23 -4.65 23.17
CA GLU A 235 -29.69 -4.60 23.12
C GLU A 235 -30.12 -3.16 22.81
N ASN A 236 -30.97 -2.98 21.80
CA ASN A 236 -31.55 -1.69 21.48
C ASN A 236 -32.88 -1.48 22.23
N GLU A 237 -33.26 -0.22 22.40
CA GLU A 237 -34.46 0.18 23.15
C GLU A 237 -35.78 -0.33 22.54
N TRP A 238 -35.73 -0.87 21.32
CA TRP A 238 -36.87 -1.39 20.57
C TRP A 238 -36.98 -2.92 20.60
N GLY A 239 -36.17 -3.60 21.42
CA GLY A 239 -36.19 -5.06 21.60
C GLY A 239 -35.45 -5.85 20.52
N GLY A 240 -34.65 -5.19 19.69
CA GLY A 240 -33.65 -5.83 18.83
C GLY A 240 -32.29 -5.93 19.53
N SER A 241 -31.43 -6.81 19.04
CA SER A 241 -30.01 -6.83 19.40
C SER A 241 -29.17 -6.68 18.15
N TYR A 242 -27.95 -6.15 18.29
CA TYR A 242 -26.92 -6.31 17.27
C TYR A 242 -25.58 -6.65 17.93
N ILE A 243 -24.73 -7.35 17.20
CA ILE A 243 -23.38 -7.73 17.65
C ILE A 243 -22.38 -6.69 17.15
N SER A 244 -21.40 -6.37 17.99
CA SER A 244 -20.21 -5.62 17.61
C SER A 244 -18.98 -6.40 18.04
N TRP A 245 -17.97 -6.47 17.19
CA TRP A 245 -16.76 -7.23 17.44
C TRP A 245 -15.55 -6.54 16.83
N ALA A 246 -14.39 -6.80 17.44
CA ALA A 246 -13.11 -6.50 16.82
C ALA A 246 -12.06 -7.55 17.18
N SER A 247 -11.07 -7.71 16.30
CA SER A 247 -9.90 -8.54 16.56
C SER A 247 -8.64 -7.86 16.04
N LEU A 248 -7.52 -8.10 16.71
CA LEU A 248 -6.20 -7.61 16.36
C LEU A 248 -5.23 -8.79 16.41
N GLN A 249 -4.39 -8.90 15.39
CA GLN A 249 -3.29 -9.86 15.34
C GLN A 249 -1.99 -9.13 15.03
N LEU A 250 -0.94 -9.43 15.80
CA LEU A 250 0.40 -8.88 15.60
C LEU A 250 1.33 -9.95 15.04
N HIS A 251 2.11 -9.57 14.03
CA HIS A 251 3.07 -10.44 13.34
C HIS A 251 4.52 -10.01 13.61
N LEU A 252 4.72 -9.19 14.63
CA LEU A 252 6.01 -8.63 15.01
C LEU A 252 6.73 -9.48 16.08
N PRO A 253 8.08 -9.41 16.11
CA PRO A 253 8.86 -9.93 17.22
C PRO A 253 8.48 -9.29 18.56
N GLY A 254 8.55 -10.07 19.65
CA GLY A 254 8.15 -9.61 20.98
C GLY A 254 8.92 -8.39 21.50
N ASP A 255 10.20 -8.24 21.12
CA ASP A 255 11.01 -7.07 21.48
C ASP A 255 10.57 -5.78 20.76
N VAL A 256 10.02 -5.90 19.54
CA VAL A 256 9.41 -4.77 18.82
C VAL A 256 8.05 -4.42 19.43
N ILE A 257 7.22 -5.43 19.75
CA ILE A 257 5.93 -5.23 20.43
C ILE A 257 6.14 -4.50 21.76
N GLU A 258 7.17 -4.86 22.53
CA GLU A 258 7.51 -4.18 23.78
C GLU A 258 7.94 -2.72 23.57
N GLN A 259 8.70 -2.42 22.52
CA GLN A 259 9.05 -1.04 22.18
C GLN A 259 7.80 -0.22 21.81
N VAL A 260 6.86 -0.80 21.06
CA VAL A 260 5.58 -0.17 20.73
C VAL A 260 4.76 0.08 21.99
N ARG A 261 4.65 -0.90 22.90
CA ARG A 261 3.97 -0.74 24.18
C ARG A 261 4.53 0.41 25.01
N VAL A 262 5.86 0.50 25.12
CA VAL A 262 6.54 1.60 25.82
C VAL A 262 6.29 2.93 25.11
N ALA A 263 6.29 2.97 23.78
CA ALA A 263 6.02 4.19 23.02
C ALA A 263 4.56 4.66 23.17
N LEU A 264 3.59 3.75 23.12
CA LEU A 264 2.16 4.03 23.33
C LEU A 264 1.93 4.66 24.71
N SER A 265 2.48 4.08 25.78
CA SER A 265 2.32 4.60 27.14
C SER A 265 2.81 6.05 27.34
N LYS A 266 3.66 6.54 26.44
CA LYS A 266 4.15 7.94 26.45
C LYS A 266 3.28 8.88 25.63
N ARG A 267 2.56 8.37 24.63
CA ARG A 267 1.74 9.16 23.70
C ARG A 267 0.26 9.19 24.07
N ASP A 268 -0.25 8.13 24.70
CA ASP A 268 -1.59 8.06 25.27
C ASP A 268 -1.46 7.86 26.79
N PRO A 269 -1.35 8.94 27.58
CA PRO A 269 -1.34 8.84 29.04
C PRO A 269 -2.78 8.62 29.52
N GLN A 270 -3.30 7.42 29.34
CA GLN A 270 -4.54 6.94 29.97
C GLN A 270 -4.23 5.92 31.05
#